data_AF-A0A945AXY9-F1
#
_entry.id   AF-A0A945AXY9-F1
#
_cell.length_a   1.000
_cell.length_b   1.000
_cell.length_c   1.000
_cell.angle_alpha   90.00
_cell.angle_beta   90.00
_cell.angle_gamma   90.00
#
_symmetry.space_group_name_H-M   'P 1'
#
loop_
_entity.id
_entity.type
_entity.pdbx_description
1 polymer ?
#
loop_
_entity_poly.entity_id
_entity_poly.type
_entity_poly.pdbx_seq_one_letter_code
_entity_poly.pdbx_strand_id
1 'polypeptide(L)'
;MNLKRYRVNNIKEALKFIKRDLGSDAMIVSTRQVKENTGAFGLFGKTMLEVTASVSEKKKDNRSSVPATKVLEKFGGSSETSETVLADTFLTPRNKSVLSGRDETRKMMLPIQKELQGIRISLGDLSSQSDGLDKHLMGELKHELGEMRHM
;
A
#
# COMPACT_ATOMS: atom_id res chain seq x y z
N MET A 1 -26.33 -10.65 5.48
CA MET A 1 -25.78 -9.68 4.51
C MET A 1 -25.92 -10.24 3.11
N ASN A 2 -26.68 -9.59 2.23
CA ASN A 2 -26.91 -10.06 0.87
C ASN A 2 -25.84 -9.47 -0.08
N LEU A 3 -24.93 -10.29 -0.60
CA LEU A 3 -23.92 -9.88 -1.58
C LEU A 3 -24.35 -10.33 -2.98
N LYS A 4 -24.29 -9.42 -3.94
CA LYS A 4 -24.55 -9.71 -5.36
C LYS A 4 -23.42 -9.19 -6.22
N ARG A 5 -23.06 -9.99 -7.24
CA ARG A 5 -21.92 -9.74 -8.11
C ARG A 5 -22.40 -9.47 -9.53
N TYR A 6 -21.88 -8.43 -10.14
CA TYR A 6 -22.26 -7.95 -11.46
C TYR A 6 -21.03 -7.91 -12.36
N ARG A 7 -21.14 -8.46 -13.56
CA ARG A 7 -20.14 -8.33 -14.62
C ARG A 7 -20.64 -7.33 -15.64
N VAL A 8 -19.91 -6.25 -15.82
CA VAL A 8 -20.31 -5.11 -16.65
C VAL A 8 -19.11 -4.60 -17.45
N ASN A 9 -19.38 -3.80 -18.48
CA ASN A 9 -18.32 -3.15 -19.24
C ASN A 9 -17.82 -1.87 -18.54
N ASN A 10 -18.70 -1.20 -17.81
CA ASN A 10 -18.42 0.10 -17.19
C ASN A 10 -19.08 0.22 -15.81
N ILE A 11 -18.49 1.00 -14.91
CA ILE A 11 -19.04 1.29 -13.59
C ILE A 11 -20.46 1.91 -13.65
N LYS A 12 -20.77 2.74 -14.65
CA LYS A 12 -22.11 3.33 -14.82
C LYS A 12 -23.20 2.27 -15.01
N GLU A 13 -22.87 1.22 -15.75
CA GLU A 13 -23.74 0.08 -15.98
C GLU A 13 -23.94 -0.72 -14.69
N ALA A 14 -22.86 -0.97 -13.93
CA ALA A 14 -22.95 -1.59 -12.61
C ALA A 14 -23.86 -0.81 -11.67
N LEU A 15 -23.72 0.52 -11.60
CA LEU A 15 -24.57 1.35 -10.74
C LEU A 15 -26.04 1.24 -11.11
N LYS A 16 -26.39 1.13 -12.40
CA LYS A 16 -27.78 0.94 -12.84
C LYS A 16 -28.33 -0.40 -12.38
N PHE A 17 -27.58 -1.48 -12.53
CA PHE A 17 -28.00 -2.81 -12.07
C PHE A 17 -28.08 -2.91 -10.56
N ILE A 18 -27.09 -2.37 -9.84
CA ILE A 18 -27.08 -2.35 -8.38
C ILE A 18 -28.29 -1.60 -7.84
N LYS A 19 -28.59 -0.40 -8.36
CA LYS A 19 -29.75 0.38 -7.92
C LYS A 19 -31.07 -0.33 -8.19
N ARG A 20 -31.19 -0.99 -9.35
CA ARG A 20 -32.42 -1.71 -9.73
C ARG A 20 -32.64 -2.95 -8.88
N ASP A 21 -31.58 -3.68 -8.57
CA ASP A 21 -31.67 -5.00 -7.94
C ASP A 21 -31.57 -4.94 -6.41
N LEU A 22 -30.82 -3.98 -5.85
CA LEU A 22 -30.56 -3.83 -4.41
C LEU A 22 -31.07 -2.52 -3.82
N GLY A 23 -31.50 -1.56 -4.63
CA GLY A 23 -31.95 -0.23 -4.20
C GLY A 23 -30.85 0.83 -4.14
N SER A 24 -31.24 2.08 -3.84
CA SER A 24 -30.33 3.23 -3.73
C SER A 24 -29.35 3.12 -2.57
N ASP A 25 -29.69 2.34 -1.55
CA ASP A 25 -28.95 2.22 -0.30
C ASP A 25 -27.87 1.13 -0.35
N ALA A 26 -27.70 0.50 -1.52
CA ALA A 26 -26.69 -0.52 -1.73
C ALA A 26 -25.28 0.09 -1.76
N MET A 27 -24.35 -0.59 -1.11
CA MET A 27 -22.93 -0.21 -1.04
C MET A 27 -22.08 -1.20 -1.85
N ILE A 28 -21.12 -0.67 -2.59
CA ILE A 28 -20.12 -1.49 -3.30
C ILE A 28 -19.10 -1.99 -2.28
N VAL A 29 -18.91 -3.31 -2.24
CA VAL A 29 -17.94 -3.99 -1.36
C VAL A 29 -16.59 -4.12 -2.03
N SER A 30 -16.57 -4.46 -3.33
CA SER A 30 -15.34 -4.69 -4.07
C SER A 30 -15.54 -4.46 -5.56
N THR A 31 -14.50 -3.97 -6.22
CA THR A 31 -14.41 -3.85 -7.68
C THR A 31 -13.11 -4.50 -8.14
N ARG A 32 -13.17 -5.28 -9.22
CA ARG A 32 -11.98 -5.86 -9.86
C ARG A 32 -12.18 -5.93 -11.36
N GLN A 33 -11.09 -5.76 -12.11
CA GLN A 33 -11.07 -6.05 -13.54
C GLN A 33 -10.81 -7.54 -13.75
N VAL A 34 -11.56 -8.17 -14.63
CA VAL A 34 -11.45 -9.58 -14.99
C VAL A 34 -11.32 -9.70 -16.49
N LYS A 35 -10.39 -10.52 -16.98
CA LYS A 35 -10.33 -10.85 -18.40
C LYS A 35 -11.29 -12.01 -18.66
N GLU A 36 -12.20 -11.82 -19.59
CA GLU A 36 -13.05 -12.88 -20.08
C GLU A 36 -12.20 -13.78 -20.99
N ASN A 37 -11.99 -15.03 -20.59
CA ASN A 37 -11.19 -15.99 -21.35
C ASN A 37 -11.96 -16.46 -22.59
N THR A 38 -12.07 -15.59 -23.58
CA THR A 38 -12.73 -15.90 -24.84
C THR A 38 -11.67 -16.36 -25.84
N GLY A 39 -11.40 -17.67 -25.89
CA GLY A 39 -10.57 -18.29 -26.92
C GLY A 39 -9.76 -19.50 -26.44
N ALA A 40 -9.47 -20.42 -27.36
CA ALA A 40 -8.75 -21.68 -27.10
C ALA A 40 -7.28 -21.51 -26.65
N PHE A 41 -6.74 -20.29 -26.67
CA PHE A 41 -5.34 -20.01 -26.30
C PHE A 41 -5.16 -18.75 -25.42
N GLY A 42 -6.23 -18.06 -25.01
CA GLY A 42 -6.14 -16.95 -24.04
C GLY A 42 -5.47 -15.65 -24.49
N LEU A 43 -5.10 -15.48 -25.78
CA LEU A 43 -4.33 -14.30 -26.23
C LEU A 43 -5.11 -12.98 -26.35
N PHE A 44 -6.45 -12.96 -26.30
CA PHE A 44 -7.23 -11.73 -26.56
C PHE A 44 -8.48 -11.58 -25.67
N GLY A 45 -8.41 -12.01 -24.41
CA GLY A 45 -9.55 -11.91 -23.51
C GLY A 45 -10.01 -10.47 -23.27
N LYS A 46 -11.30 -10.20 -23.46
CA LYS A 46 -11.90 -8.87 -23.24
C LYS A 46 -11.87 -8.53 -21.75
N THR A 47 -11.37 -7.35 -21.40
CA THR A 47 -11.41 -6.87 -20.02
C THR A 47 -12.83 -6.45 -19.65
N MET A 48 -13.34 -7.02 -18.57
CA MET A 48 -14.65 -6.77 -17.98
C MET A 48 -14.49 -6.30 -16.53
N LEU A 49 -15.46 -5.54 -16.02
CA LEU A 49 -15.48 -5.06 -14.63
C LEU A 49 -16.43 -5.93 -13.82
N GLU A 50 -15.90 -6.56 -12.77
CA GLU A 50 -16.68 -7.29 -11.78
C GLU A 50 -16.88 -6.41 -10.53
N VAL A 51 -18.13 -6.13 -10.19
CA VAL A 51 -18.53 -5.30 -9.05
C VAL A 51 -19.36 -6.13 -8.10
N THR A 52 -18.94 -6.19 -6.84
CA THR A 52 -19.70 -6.84 -5.75
C THR A 52 -20.34 -5.76 -4.90
N ALA A 53 -21.65 -5.85 -4.69
CA ALA A 53 -22.41 -4.91 -3.88
C ALA A 53 -23.30 -5.62 -2.86
N SER A 54 -23.61 -4.92 -1.77
CA SER A 54 -24.48 -5.41 -0.70
C SER A 54 -25.36 -4.31 -0.14
N VAL A 55 -26.55 -4.66 0.32
CA VAL A 55 -27.38 -3.77 1.13
C VAL A 55 -26.77 -3.74 2.53
N SER A 56 -26.24 -2.58 2.94
CA SER A 56 -25.65 -2.39 4.27
C SER A 56 -26.73 -1.93 5.24
N GLU A 57 -26.96 -2.69 6.30
CA GLU A 57 -27.71 -2.22 7.46
C GLU A 57 -26.81 -1.27 8.25
N LYS A 58 -26.87 0.03 7.90
CA LYS A 58 -26.28 1.19 8.58
C LYS A 58 -25.34 0.86 9.76
N LYS A 59 -24.17 0.28 9.49
CA LYS A 59 -23.01 0.43 10.35
C LYS A 59 -22.09 1.44 9.67
N LYS A 60 -22.03 2.59 10.34
CA LYS A 60 -21.53 3.87 9.88
C LYS A 60 -19.99 3.85 9.79
N ASP A 61 -19.41 3.10 8.86
CA ASP A 61 -17.99 3.21 8.55
C ASP A 61 -17.76 4.38 7.57
N ASN A 62 -17.50 5.55 8.16
CA ASN A 62 -17.17 6.80 7.47
C ASN A 62 -15.75 6.76 6.87
N ARG A 63 -15.50 5.91 5.88
CA ARG A 63 -14.24 5.96 5.12
C ARG A 63 -14.47 5.77 3.63
N SER A 64 -15.00 6.81 2.98
CA SER A 64 -14.52 7.31 1.67
C SER A 64 -15.56 8.20 1.00
N SER A 65 -15.49 9.50 1.27
CA SER A 65 -15.78 10.55 0.29
C SER A 65 -15.34 11.87 0.90
N VAL A 66 -14.07 12.23 0.67
CA VAL A 66 -13.63 13.61 0.89
C VAL A 66 -13.37 14.20 -0.49
N PRO A 67 -14.16 15.18 -0.97
CA PRO A 67 -13.79 15.97 -2.12
C PRO A 67 -12.58 16.84 -1.75
N ALA A 68 -11.50 16.67 -2.50
CA ALA A 68 -10.19 17.27 -2.26
C ALA A 68 -10.09 18.76 -2.67
N THR A 69 -10.95 19.63 -2.13
CA THR A 69 -10.97 21.05 -2.55
C THR A 69 -11.06 22.09 -1.44
N LYS A 70 -10.74 21.77 -0.18
CA LYS A 70 -10.79 22.81 0.89
C LYS A 70 -9.75 22.71 2.02
N VAL A 71 -8.50 22.37 1.70
CA VAL A 71 -7.42 22.33 2.71
C VAL A 71 -6.19 23.18 2.32
N LEU A 72 -6.18 23.82 1.14
CA LEU A 72 -4.99 24.52 0.64
C LEU A 72 -4.77 25.92 1.26
N GLU A 73 -5.70 26.48 2.04
CA GLU A 73 -5.57 27.85 2.56
C GLU A 73 -5.03 27.95 4.01
N LYS A 74 -4.71 26.84 4.68
CA LYS A 74 -4.26 26.84 6.09
C LYS A 74 -2.77 26.48 6.29
N PHE A 75 -1.94 26.59 5.25
CA PHE A 75 -0.49 26.34 5.36
C PHE A 75 0.37 27.45 4.73
N GLY A 76 -0.17 28.67 4.64
CA GLY A 76 0.63 29.87 4.40
C GLY A 76 1.19 30.41 5.71
N GLY A 77 2.42 30.01 6.08
CA GLY A 77 3.13 30.65 7.20
C GLY A 77 4.29 29.84 7.78
N SER A 78 5.50 30.38 7.57
CA SER A 78 6.77 30.15 8.27
C SER A 78 7.44 28.75 8.21
N SER A 79 8.36 28.67 7.25
CA SER A 79 9.73 28.16 7.32
C SER A 79 10.31 27.90 8.74
N GLU A 80 11.01 26.77 8.89
CA GLU A 80 12.24 26.57 9.71
C GLU A 80 12.23 26.00 11.15
N THR A 81 11.17 25.43 11.72
CA THR A 81 11.29 24.84 13.10
C THR A 81 10.67 23.46 13.35
N SER A 82 10.28 22.71 12.31
CA SER A 82 9.56 21.44 12.49
C SER A 82 10.43 20.23 12.87
N GLU A 83 11.75 20.26 12.66
CA GLU A 83 12.58 19.06 12.84
C GLU A 83 12.87 18.74 14.32
N THR A 84 13.05 19.76 15.16
CA THR A 84 13.31 19.60 16.60
C THR A 84 12.07 19.20 17.39
N VAL A 85 10.89 19.70 17.02
CA VAL A 85 9.62 19.36 17.71
C VAL A 85 9.20 17.91 17.41
N LEU A 86 9.47 17.45 16.18
CA LEU A 86 9.25 16.06 15.81
C LEU A 86 10.23 15.15 16.57
N ALA A 87 11.53 15.48 16.61
CA ALA A 87 12.53 14.70 17.33
C ALA A 87 12.25 14.60 18.84
N ASP A 88 11.85 15.70 19.50
CA ASP A 88 11.55 15.70 20.94
C ASP A 88 10.32 14.85 21.31
N THR A 89 9.38 14.70 20.38
CA THR A 89 8.21 13.84 20.57
C THR A 89 8.59 12.35 20.52
N PHE A 90 9.62 11.98 19.76
CA PHE A 90 10.08 10.59 19.64
C PHE A 90 11.12 10.17 20.70
N LEU A 91 11.84 11.13 21.30
CA LEU A 91 12.95 10.85 22.21
C LEU A 91 12.58 10.86 23.70
N THR A 92 11.38 11.30 24.09
CA THR A 92 10.96 11.34 25.50
C THR A 92 10.16 10.09 25.90
N PRO A 93 10.68 9.20 26.78
CA PRO A 93 9.91 8.09 27.32
C PRO A 93 8.95 8.64 28.38
N ARG A 94 7.73 8.99 27.97
CA ARG A 94 6.68 9.41 28.90
C ARG A 94 6.17 8.19 29.68
N ASN A 95 6.86 7.89 30.78
CA ASN A 95 6.32 7.07 31.86
C ASN A 95 5.09 7.79 32.42
N LYS A 96 3.90 7.26 32.10
CA LYS A 96 2.77 7.15 33.03
C LYS A 96 1.75 6.17 32.47
N SER A 97 1.59 5.11 33.25
CA SER A 97 0.61 4.04 33.21
C SER A 97 -0.83 4.53 32.96
N VAL A 98 -1.42 4.13 31.83
CA VAL A 98 -2.83 3.76 31.79
C VAL A 98 -3.01 2.66 30.73
N LEU A 99 -3.83 1.67 31.07
CA LEU A 99 -4.58 0.76 30.19
C LEU A 99 -4.00 -0.65 29.97
N SER A 100 -4.69 -1.58 30.64
CA SER A 100 -4.69 -3.05 30.58
C SER A 100 -4.82 -3.69 29.19
N GLY A 101 -4.69 -2.94 28.09
CA GLY A 101 -4.69 -3.46 26.71
C GLY A 101 -3.29 -3.76 26.16
N ARG A 102 -2.23 -3.48 26.94
CA ARG A 102 -0.84 -3.54 26.49
C ARG A 102 -0.42 -4.95 26.06
N ASP A 103 -0.95 -6.01 26.65
CA ASP A 103 -0.54 -7.38 26.31
C ASP A 103 -1.10 -7.85 24.97
N GLU A 104 -2.37 -7.60 24.68
CA GLU A 104 -2.94 -7.94 23.37
C GLU A 104 -2.33 -7.09 22.26
N THR A 105 -2.14 -5.79 22.49
CA THR A 105 -1.42 -4.94 21.53
C THR A 105 0.05 -5.38 21.36
N ARG A 106 0.73 -5.81 22.43
CA ARG A 106 2.10 -6.36 22.34
C ARG A 106 2.12 -7.66 21.56
N LYS A 107 1.22 -8.61 21.83
CA LYS A 107 1.09 -9.86 21.09
C LYS A 107 0.83 -9.62 19.60
N MET A 108 0.03 -8.60 19.26
CA MET A 108 -0.23 -8.21 17.87
C MET A 108 0.97 -7.51 17.21
N MET A 109 1.78 -6.76 17.97
CA MET A 109 2.98 -6.10 17.44
C MET A 109 4.20 -7.03 17.33
N LEU A 110 4.29 -8.07 18.16
CA LEU A 110 5.41 -9.04 18.13
C LEU A 110 5.67 -9.66 16.74
N PRO A 111 4.67 -10.22 16.02
CA PRO A 111 4.91 -10.80 14.71
C PRO A 111 5.38 -9.75 13.71
N ILE A 112 4.80 -8.54 13.75
CA ILE A 112 5.18 -7.43 12.87
C ILE A 112 6.63 -7.00 13.13
N GLN A 113 7.05 -6.91 14.40
CA GLN A 113 8.43 -6.60 14.76
C GLN A 113 9.40 -7.67 14.28
N LYS A 114 9.03 -8.94 14.38
CA LYS A 114 9.83 -10.08 13.91
C LYS A 114 10.00 -10.07 12.40
N GLU A 115 8.94 -9.79 11.65
CA GLU A 115 8.99 -9.64 10.19
C GLU A 115 9.88 -8.47 9.77
N LEU A 116 9.75 -7.31 10.42
CA LEU A 116 10.58 -6.14 10.12
C LEU A 116 12.07 -6.38 10.43
N GLN A 117 12.39 -7.14 11.48
CA GLN A 117 13.77 -7.55 11.76
C GLN A 117 14.30 -8.49 10.67
N GLY A 118 13.50 -9.47 10.24
CA GLY A 118 13.86 -10.36 9.13
C GLY A 118 14.17 -9.58 7.85
N ILE A 119 13.30 -8.62 7.49
CA ILE A 119 13.49 -7.75 6.33
C ILE A 119 14.78 -6.93 6.47
N ARG A 120 15.08 -6.34 7.64
CA ARG A 120 16.32 -5.59 7.87
C ARG A 120 17.58 -6.44 7.70
N ILE A 121 17.56 -7.68 8.18
CA ILE A 121 18.68 -8.61 8.04
C ILE A 121 18.87 -8.97 6.57
N SER A 122 17.80 -9.35 5.87
CA SER A 122 17.87 -9.62 4.43
C SER A 122 18.37 -8.42 3.63
N LEU A 123 17.89 -7.21 3.91
CA LEU A 123 18.38 -6.00 3.25
C LEU A 123 19.86 -5.72 3.54
N GLY A 124 20.30 -5.95 4.78
CA GLY A 124 21.70 -5.82 5.18
C GLY A 124 22.59 -6.77 4.38
N ASP A 125 22.20 -8.04 4.27
CA ASP A 125 22.95 -9.04 3.51
C ASP A 125 23.02 -8.67 2.02
N LEU A 126 21.90 -8.27 1.41
CA LEU A 126 21.88 -7.80 0.01
C LEU A 126 22.78 -6.57 -0.20
N SER A 127 22.80 -5.62 0.74
CA SER A 127 23.66 -4.44 0.63
C SER A 127 25.15 -4.79 0.74
N SER A 128 25.52 -5.74 1.59
CA SER A 128 26.90 -6.21 1.69
C SER A 128 27.34 -6.97 0.44
N GLN A 129 26.42 -7.68 -0.21
CA GLN A 129 26.69 -8.40 -1.44
C GLN A 129 26.88 -7.46 -2.64
N SER A 130 26.09 -6.38 -2.73
CA SER A 130 26.27 -5.37 -3.77
C SER A 130 27.60 -4.63 -3.64
N ASP A 131 27.99 -4.26 -2.41
CA ASP A 131 29.27 -3.58 -2.16
C ASP A 131 30.48 -4.47 -2.49
N GLY A 132 30.35 -5.78 -2.28
CA GLY A 132 31.37 -6.75 -2.66
C GLY A 132 31.50 -6.93 -4.17
N LEU A 133 30.37 -6.95 -4.89
CA LEU A 133 30.33 -7.07 -6.35
C LEU A 133 30.96 -5.85 -7.02
N ASP A 134 30.60 -4.65 -6.58
CA ASP A 134 31.11 -3.39 -7.16
C ASP A 134 32.63 -3.26 -6.98
N LYS A 135 33.16 -3.67 -5.82
CA LYS A 135 34.61 -3.68 -5.58
C LYS A 135 35.35 -4.65 -6.49
N HIS A 136 34.76 -5.80 -6.80
CA HIS A 136 35.35 -6.78 -7.71
C HIS A 136 35.42 -6.25 -9.14
N LEU A 137 34.30 -5.73 -9.66
CA LEU A 137 34.23 -5.16 -11.01
C LEU A 137 35.18 -3.98 -11.17
N MET A 138 35.24 -3.09 -10.18
CA MET A 138 36.17 -1.95 -10.21
C MET A 138 37.63 -2.39 -10.14
N GLY A 139 37.92 -3.48 -9.43
CA GLY A 139 39.24 -4.11 -9.39
C GLY A 139 39.66 -4.66 -10.75
N GLU A 140 38.79 -5.41 -11.43
CA GLU A 140 39.03 -5.95 -12.77
C GLU A 140 39.24 -4.84 -13.80
N LEU A 141 38.36 -3.83 -13.83
CA LEU A 141 38.48 -2.70 -14.74
C LEU A 141 39.77 -1.91 -14.52
N LYS A 142 40.17 -1.70 -13.27
CA LYS A 142 41.44 -1.01 -12.94
C LYS A 142 42.66 -1.84 -13.36
N HIS A 143 42.57 -3.16 -13.24
CA HIS A 143 43.62 -4.06 -13.68
C HIS A 143 43.74 -4.03 -15.22
N GLU A 144 42.65 -4.21 -15.94
CA GLU A 144 42.59 -4.19 -17.41
C GLU A 144 43.10 -2.86 -18.00
N LEU A 145 42.67 -1.73 -17.43
CA LEU A 145 43.15 -0.40 -17.85
C LEU A 145 44.61 -0.15 -17.47
N GLY A 146 45.11 -0.79 -16.40
CA GLY A 146 46.51 -0.75 -16.02
C GLY A 146 47.38 -1.48 -17.04
N GLU A 147 46.99 -2.68 -17.43
CA GLU A 147 47.67 -3.49 -18.46
C GLU A 147 47.74 -2.76 -19.80
N MET A 148 46.67 -2.06 -20.21
CA MET A 148 46.67 -1.26 -21.46
C MET A 148 47.63 -0.07 -21.44
N ARG A 149 48.01 0.47 -20.26
CA ARG A 149 48.98 1.58 -20.17
C ARG A 149 50.43 1.10 -20.26
N HIS A 150 50.68 -0.19 -20.17
CA HIS A 150 52.01 -0.80 -20.24
C HIS A 150 52.31 -1.44 -21.60
N MET A 151 51.37 -1.38 -22.55
CA MET A 151 51.50 -1.71 -23.97
C MET A 151 51.79 -0.45 -24.78
#